data_AF-A0A832TX42-F1
#
_entry.id   AF-A0A832TX42-F1
#
_cell.length_a   1.000
_cell.length_b   1.000
_cell.length_c   1.000
_cell.angle_alpha   90.00
_cell.angle_beta   90.00
_cell.angle_gamma   90.00
#
_symmetry.space_group_name_H-M   'P 1'
#
loop_
_entity.id
_entity.type
_entity.pdbx_description
1 polymer ?
#
loop_
_entity_poly.entity_id
_entity_poly.type
_entity_poly.pdbx_seq_one_letter_code
_entity_poly.pdbx_strand_id
1 'polypeptide(L)'
;MNIIQIISHSPESCPLGNPKNLDLIMEWFEKVGSIAAKYDVKVIGVWTDRWGHTSWAIFEAPSMEKFFKFELEPVNVARVAFNSVETRMVTNAEESLSFFTQYKKLNK
;
A
#
# COMPACT_ATOMS: atom_id res chain seq x y z
N MET A 1 -6.19 -13.32 -7.03
CA MET A 1 -5.02 -12.72 -7.72
C MET A 1 -4.24 -11.92 -6.72
N ASN A 2 -2.91 -11.87 -6.85
CA ASN A 2 -2.08 -11.08 -5.95
C ASN A 2 -1.79 -9.72 -6.57
N ILE A 3 -1.80 -8.69 -5.73
CA ILE A 3 -1.56 -7.30 -6.12
C ILE A 3 -0.55 -6.74 -5.13
N ILE A 4 0.49 -6.08 -5.64
CA ILE A 4 1.45 -5.34 -4.84
C ILE A 4 1.26 -3.84 -5.08
N GLN A 5 1.26 -3.10 -3.98
CA GLN A 5 1.38 -1.65 -4.01
C GLN A 5 2.74 -1.24 -3.45
N ILE A 6 3.47 -0.42 -4.20
CA ILE A 6 4.66 0.29 -3.73
C ILE A 6 4.19 1.70 -3.38
N ILE A 7 4.30 2.04 -2.11
CA ILE A 7 3.78 3.28 -1.53
C ILE A 7 4.98 4.09 -1.05
N SER A 8 5.24 5.23 -1.65
CA SER A 8 6.35 6.09 -1.26
C SER A 8 5.89 7.51 -0.98
N HIS A 9 6.63 8.22 -0.14
CA HIS A 9 6.38 9.62 0.15
C HIS A 9 7.70 10.40 0.26
N SER A 10 7.62 11.73 0.21
CA SER A 10 8.80 12.56 0.42
C SER A 10 9.05 12.76 1.92
N PRO A 11 10.27 13.12 2.34
CA PRO A 11 10.55 13.41 3.75
C PRO A 11 9.60 14.46 4.35
N GLU A 12 9.20 15.46 3.56
CA GLU A 12 8.30 16.55 3.98
C GLU A 12 6.87 16.09 4.25
N SER A 13 6.39 15.05 3.55
CA SER A 13 5.06 14.49 3.77
C SER A 13 5.06 13.30 4.75
N CYS A 14 6.21 13.02 5.39
CA CYS A 14 6.35 11.88 6.30
C CYS A 14 5.37 11.96 7.48
N PRO A 15 4.55 10.92 7.71
CA PRO A 15 3.61 10.87 8.84
C PRO A 15 4.26 11.11 10.20
N LEU A 16 5.52 10.70 10.37
CA LEU A 16 6.22 10.85 11.65
C LEU A 16 6.51 12.31 12.02
N GLY A 17 6.65 13.18 11.03
CA GLY A 17 6.84 14.63 11.22
C GLY A 17 5.57 15.44 11.01
N ASN A 18 4.45 14.80 10.64
CA ASN A 18 3.21 15.46 10.27
C ASN A 18 2.02 14.79 10.96
N PRO A 19 1.53 15.35 12.09
CA PRO A 19 0.45 14.76 12.88
C PRO A 19 -0.81 14.47 12.08
N LYS A 20 -1.16 15.35 11.13
CA LYS A 20 -2.32 15.14 10.25
C LYS A 20 -2.16 13.89 9.39
N ASN A 21 -0.98 13.67 8.81
CA ASN A 21 -0.73 12.47 7.99
C ASN A 21 -0.62 11.22 8.87
N LEU A 22 -0.11 11.35 10.12
CA LEU A 22 -0.09 10.26 11.08
C LEU A 22 -1.48 9.75 11.40
N ASP A 23 -2.42 10.66 11.71
CA ASP A 23 -3.81 10.31 12.01
C ASP A 23 -4.45 9.54 10.85
N LEU A 24 -4.23 9.97 9.60
CA LEU A 24 -4.74 9.28 8.41
C LEU A 24 -4.16 7.87 8.25
N ILE A 25 -2.86 7.67 8.53
CA ILE A 25 -2.24 6.33 8.50
C ILE A 25 -2.76 5.44 9.63
N MET A 26 -2.94 5.98 10.83
CA MET A 26 -3.47 5.22 11.96
C MET A 26 -4.91 4.77 11.70
N GLU A 27 -5.75 5.67 11.21
CA GLU A 27 -7.11 5.34 10.78
C GLU A 27 -7.11 4.25 9.69
N TRP A 28 -6.17 4.32 8.75
CA TRP A 28 -6.01 3.30 7.73
C TRP A 28 -5.67 1.93 8.35
N PHE A 29 -4.67 1.85 9.23
CA PHE A 29 -4.30 0.59 9.89
C PHE A 29 -5.45 0.00 10.72
N GLU A 30 -6.25 0.83 11.38
CA GLU A 30 -7.42 0.40 12.14
C GLU A 30 -8.52 -0.19 11.24
N LYS A 31 -8.74 0.38 10.06
CA LYS A 31 -9.92 0.07 9.24
C LYS A 31 -9.65 -0.83 8.04
N VAL A 32 -8.42 -0.87 7.53
CA VAL A 32 -8.08 -1.49 6.23
C VAL A 32 -8.57 -2.93 6.13
N GLY A 33 -8.41 -3.76 7.17
CA GLY A 33 -8.85 -5.16 7.15
C GLY A 33 -10.36 -5.29 6.97
N SER A 34 -11.14 -4.50 7.72
CA SER A 34 -12.60 -4.50 7.63
C SER A 34 -13.11 -3.98 6.28
N ILE A 35 -12.46 -2.96 5.74
CA ILE A 35 -12.83 -2.35 4.46
C ILE A 35 -12.46 -3.26 3.29
N ALA A 36 -11.29 -3.90 3.32
CA ALA A 36 -10.88 -4.89 2.34
C ALA A 36 -11.88 -6.06 2.29
N ALA A 37 -12.32 -6.54 3.46
CA ALA A 37 -13.29 -7.63 3.54
C ALA A 37 -14.64 -7.32 2.87
N LYS A 38 -15.09 -6.05 2.84
CA LYS A 38 -16.34 -5.66 2.12
C LYS A 38 -16.30 -6.00 0.62
N TYR A 39 -15.11 -6.05 0.05
CA TYR A 39 -14.87 -6.31 -1.38
C TYR A 39 -14.21 -7.66 -1.63
N ASP A 40 -14.22 -8.55 -0.64
CA ASP A 40 -13.55 -9.85 -0.69
C ASP A 40 -12.03 -9.73 -0.93
N VAL A 41 -11.43 -8.58 -0.58
CA VAL A 41 -9.99 -8.34 -0.64
C VAL A 41 -9.37 -8.71 0.70
N LYS A 42 -8.22 -9.37 0.65
CA LYS A 42 -7.43 -9.72 1.84
C LYS A 42 -6.13 -8.94 1.84
N VAL A 43 -5.83 -8.28 2.95
CA VAL A 43 -4.50 -7.72 3.19
C VAL A 43 -3.59 -8.88 3.63
N ILE A 44 -2.58 -9.20 2.82
CA ILE A 44 -1.63 -10.27 3.13
C ILE A 44 -0.56 -9.76 4.09
N GLY A 45 -0.10 -8.54 3.87
CA GLY A 45 0.89 -7.90 4.74
C GLY A 45 1.32 -6.53 4.24
N VAL A 46 1.95 -5.78 5.14
CA VAL A 46 2.54 -4.48 4.87
C VAL A 46 3.94 -4.47 5.45
N TRP A 47 4.94 -4.09 4.64
CA TRP A 47 6.33 -3.94 5.05
C TRP A 47 6.76 -2.51 4.79
N THR A 48 7.48 -1.91 5.73
CA THR A 48 7.90 -0.51 5.64
C THR A 48 9.41 -0.40 5.79
N ASP A 49 10.05 0.24 4.81
CA ASP A 49 11.39 0.81 4.98
C ASP A 49 11.24 2.27 5.42
N ARG A 50 11.46 2.47 6.72
CA ARG A 50 11.29 3.77 7.37
C ARG A 50 12.32 4.80 6.88
N TRP A 51 13.52 4.36 6.52
CA TRP A 51 14.60 5.24 6.07
C TRP A 51 14.45 5.57 4.59
N GLY A 52 13.97 4.62 3.79
CA GLY A 52 13.66 4.81 2.37
C GLY A 52 12.30 5.46 2.10
N HIS A 53 11.55 5.89 3.11
CA HIS A 53 10.19 6.47 2.98
C HIS A 53 9.25 5.65 2.08
N THR A 54 9.39 4.33 2.14
CA THR A 54 8.71 3.41 1.23
C THR A 54 8.07 2.27 2.00
N SER A 55 6.87 1.88 1.59
CA SER A 55 6.18 0.70 2.07
C SER A 55 5.70 -0.14 0.91
N TRP A 56 5.53 -1.42 1.17
CA TRP A 56 4.96 -2.38 0.25
C TRP A 56 3.76 -3.03 0.91
N ALA A 57 2.62 -3.00 0.25
CA ALA A 57 1.42 -3.71 0.69
C ALA A 57 1.09 -4.80 -0.33
N ILE A 58 0.86 -6.02 0.14
CA ILE A 58 0.39 -7.13 -0.69
C ILE A 58 -1.06 -7.41 -0.35
N PHE A 59 -1.86 -7.55 -1.40
CA PHE A 59 -3.27 -7.88 -1.34
C PHE A 59 -3.55 -9.13 -2.16
N GLU A 60 -4.52 -9.90 -1.71
CA GLU A 60 -5.19 -10.91 -2.52
C GLU A 60 -6.60 -10.40 -2.82
N ALA A 61 -6.96 -10.35 -4.10
CA ALA A 61 -8.26 -9.88 -4.56
C ALA A 61 -8.89 -10.89 -5.55
N PRO A 62 -10.22 -10.96 -5.65
CA PRO A 62 -10.89 -11.81 -6.63
C PRO A 62 -10.83 -11.22 -8.04
N SER A 63 -10.80 -9.89 -8.16
CA SER A 63 -10.73 -9.16 -9.42
C SER A 63 -10.11 -7.77 -9.24
N MET A 64 -9.56 -7.19 -10.32
CA MET A 64 -9.09 -5.80 -10.29
C MET A 64 -10.24 -4.81 -10.03
N GLU A 65 -11.46 -5.12 -10.48
CA GLU A 65 -12.64 -4.28 -10.21
C GLU A 65 -12.93 -4.19 -8.71
N LYS A 66 -12.92 -5.34 -8.00
CA LYS A 66 -13.12 -5.39 -6.55
C LYS A 66 -11.98 -4.69 -5.82
N PHE A 67 -10.74 -4.86 -6.27
CA PHE A 67 -9.59 -4.14 -5.73
C PHE A 67 -9.71 -2.63 -5.91
N PHE A 68 -10.11 -2.14 -7.09
CA PHE A 68 -10.30 -0.71 -7.30
C PHE A 68 -11.45 -0.14 -6.48
N LYS A 69 -12.56 -0.87 -6.30
CA LYS A 69 -13.63 -0.45 -5.39
C LYS A 69 -13.13 -0.33 -3.95
N PHE A 70 -12.28 -1.25 -3.50
CA PHE A 70 -11.57 -1.15 -2.22
C PHE A 70 -10.69 0.12 -2.17
N GLU A 71 -9.84 0.36 -3.16
CA GLU A 71 -8.93 1.54 -3.18
C GLU A 71 -9.68 2.89 -3.24
N LEU A 72 -10.91 2.91 -3.76
CA LEU A 72 -11.75 4.11 -3.82
C LEU A 72 -12.47 4.42 -2.50
N GLU A 73 -12.38 3.56 -1.49
CA GLU A 73 -12.93 3.87 -0.16
C GLU A 73 -12.24 5.10 0.44
N PRO A 74 -12.96 5.97 1.18
CA PRO A 74 -12.44 7.26 1.63
C PRO A 74 -11.11 7.16 2.40
N VAL A 75 -10.93 6.13 3.23
CA VAL A 75 -9.68 5.94 4.00
C VAL A 75 -8.48 5.63 3.10
N ASN A 76 -8.71 4.91 2.00
CA ASN A 76 -7.66 4.57 1.04
C ASN A 76 -7.33 5.80 0.19
N VAL A 77 -8.35 6.55 -0.24
CA VAL A 77 -8.17 7.83 -0.96
C VAL A 77 -7.42 8.86 -0.10
N ALA A 78 -7.73 8.95 1.19
CA ALA A 78 -7.01 9.84 2.10
C ALA A 78 -5.53 9.45 2.26
N ARG A 79 -5.23 8.15 2.28
CA ARG A 79 -3.85 7.65 2.31
C ARG A 79 -3.06 8.06 1.06
N VAL A 80 -3.65 8.01 -0.14
CA VAL A 80 -2.93 8.43 -1.37
C VAL A 80 -2.72 9.94 -1.48
N ALA A 81 -3.42 10.77 -0.71
CA ALA A 81 -3.29 12.24 -0.82
C ALA A 81 -1.88 12.77 -0.50
N PHE A 82 -1.04 12.00 0.20
CA PHE A 82 0.33 12.38 0.54
C PHE A 82 1.37 11.30 0.21
N ASN A 83 0.95 10.22 -0.48
CA ASN A 83 1.81 9.15 -0.96
C ASN A 83 1.70 9.02 -2.48
N SER A 84 2.81 8.70 -3.14
CA SER A 84 2.80 8.08 -4.45
C SER A 84 2.49 6.59 -4.29
N VAL A 85 1.59 6.05 -5.12
CA VAL A 85 1.25 4.63 -5.10
C VAL A 85 1.34 4.05 -6.49
N GLU A 86 2.25 3.09 -6.65
CA GLU A 86 2.37 2.25 -7.83
C GLU A 86 1.69 0.91 -7.54
N THR A 87 0.71 0.54 -8.37
CA THR A 87 -0.01 -0.74 -8.25
C THR A 87 0.41 -1.68 -9.38
N ARG A 88 0.80 -2.91 -9.03
CA ARG A 88 1.14 -3.97 -9.98
C ARG A 88 0.39 -5.25 -9.65
N MET A 89 -0.12 -5.93 -10.68
CA MET A 89 -0.55 -7.32 -10.55
C MET A 89 0.69 -8.20 -10.49
N VAL A 90 0.66 -9.19 -9.61
CA VAL A 90 1.73 -10.19 -9.47
C VAL A 90 1.10 -11.57 -9.56
N THR A 91 1.66 -12.42 -10.41
CA THR A 91 1.13 -13.75 -10.71
C THR A 91 1.62 -14.81 -9.73
N ASN A 92 2.77 -14.59 -9.09
CA ASN A 92 3.36 -15.52 -8.12
C ASN A 92 4.29 -14.81 -7.11
N ALA A 93 4.74 -15.56 -6.10
CA ALA A 93 5.62 -15.06 -5.04
C ALA A 93 7.00 -14.63 -5.55
N GLU A 94 7.51 -15.29 -6.60
CA GLU A 94 8.81 -15.02 -7.20
C GLU A 94 8.82 -13.66 -7.93
N GLU A 95 7.74 -13.37 -8.66
CA GLU A 95 7.48 -12.07 -9.27
C GLU A 95 7.29 -10.99 -8.21
N SER A 96 6.63 -11.31 -7.09
CA SER A 96 6.52 -10.39 -5.95
C SER A 96 7.91 -10.06 -5.37
N LEU A 97 8.76 -11.08 -5.15
CA LEU A 97 10.14 -10.97 -4.65
C LEU A 97 11.08 -10.20 -5.60
N SER A 98 10.90 -10.35 -6.91
CA SER A 98 11.71 -9.65 -7.90
C SER A 98 11.48 -8.13 -7.83
N PHE A 99 10.24 -7.69 -7.62
CA PHE A 99 9.93 -6.26 -7.42
C PHE A 99 10.58 -5.69 -6.16
N PHE A 100 10.54 -6.39 -5.03
CA PHE A 100 11.24 -5.97 -3.82
C PHE A 100 12.75 -5.80 -4.05
N THR A 101 13.35 -6.71 -4.81
CA THR A 101 14.78 -6.71 -5.11
C THR A 101 15.17 -5.62 -6.11
N GLN A 102 14.36 -5.40 -7.15
CA GLN A 102 14.60 -4.40 -8.17
C GLN A 102 14.43 -2.98 -7.62
N TYR A 103 13.41 -2.75 -6.79
CA TYR A 103 13.22 -1.46 -6.12
C TYR A 103 14.43 -1.09 -5.24
N LYS A 104 14.99 -2.05 -4.49
CA LYS A 104 16.21 -1.85 -3.70
C LYS A 104 17.46 -1.53 -4.53
N LYS A 105 17.51 -1.91 -5.80
CA LYS A 105 18.64 -1.61 -6.69
C LYS A 105 18.52 -0.25 -7.36
N LEU A 106 17.30 0.19 -7.66
CA LEU A 106 17.03 1.46 -8.35
C LEU A 106 17.04 2.68 -7.43
N ASN A 107 16.95 2.48 -6.11
CA ASN A 107 16.89 3.54 -5.10
C ASN A 107 18.07 3.47 -4.10
N LYS A 108 19.21 2.93 -4.54
CA LYS A 108 20.53 3.09 -3.90
C LYS A 108 21.35 4.08 -4.71
#